data_AF-A0A495Z5J2-F1
#
_entry.id   AF-A0A495Z5J2-F1
#
_cell.length_a   1.000
_cell.length_b   1.000
_cell.length_c   1.000
_cell.angle_alpha   90.00
_cell.angle_beta   90.00
_cell.angle_gamma   90.00
#
_symmetry.space_group_name_H-M   'P 1'
#
loop_
_entity.id
_entity.type
_entity.pdbx_description
1 polymer ?
#
loop_
_entity_poly.entity_id
_entity_poly.type
_entity_poly.pdbx_seq_one_letter_code
_entity_poly.pdbx_strand_id
1 'polypeptide(L)'
;MSSKLERTTFTLTENQIKWLAQQSERTGLLKSEIVRRAVDEYAAREDTKEERKLLTSDQWREIREMARATGKSAVNVVRRAIDRERNRFFRRY
;
A
#
# COMPACT_ATOMS: atom_id res chain seq x y z
N MET A 1 12.34 -20.66 -9.85
CA MET A 1 12.79 -20.91 -8.47
C MET A 1 11.61 -21.46 -7.69
N SER A 2 11.72 -22.64 -7.08
CA SER A 2 10.66 -23.20 -6.25
C SER A 2 10.60 -22.41 -4.95
N SER A 3 9.58 -21.56 -4.79
CA SER A 3 9.33 -20.83 -3.57
C SER A 3 8.89 -21.82 -2.49
N LYS A 4 9.84 -22.41 -1.76
CA LYS A 4 9.50 -23.14 -0.54
C LYS A 4 8.89 -22.13 0.42
N LEU A 5 7.60 -22.28 0.68
CA LEU A 5 6.90 -21.50 1.70
C LEU A 5 7.58 -21.77 3.04
N GLU A 6 8.15 -20.73 3.65
CA GLU A 6 8.75 -20.83 4.97
C GLU A 6 7.65 -20.89 6.02
N ARG A 7 7.83 -21.77 7.01
CA ARG A 7 6.92 -21.88 8.14
C ARG A 7 7.21 -20.74 9.12
N THR A 8 6.19 -19.92 9.37
CA THR A 8 6.24 -18.89 10.41
C THR A 8 5.46 -19.36 11.64
N THR A 9 6.04 -19.13 12.82
CA THR A 9 5.37 -19.35 14.10
C THR A 9 5.27 -18.02 14.83
N PHE A 10 4.16 -17.80 15.53
CA PHE A 10 3.89 -16.58 16.29
C PHE A 10 3.08 -16.92 17.54
N THR A 11 3.23 -16.10 18.56
CA THR A 11 2.50 -16.23 19.82
C THR A 11 1.29 -15.31 19.80
N LEU A 12 0.15 -15.82 20.24
CA LEU A 12 -1.09 -15.07 20.35
C LEU A 12 -1.59 -15.05 21.79
N THR A 13 -2.28 -13.98 22.15
CA THR A 13 -3.05 -13.91 23.39
C THR A 13 -4.30 -14.80 23.31
N GLU A 14 -4.82 -15.21 24.47
CA GLU A 14 -6.07 -16.00 24.52
C GLU A 14 -7.25 -15.31 23.82
N ASN A 15 -7.35 -13.98 23.93
CA ASN A 15 -8.41 -13.21 23.29
C ASN A 15 -8.30 -13.29 21.76
N GLN A 16 -7.09 -13.24 21.20
CA GLN A 16 -6.87 -13.41 19.76
C GLN A 16 -7.20 -14.83 19.30
N ILE A 17 -6.90 -15.85 20.12
CA ILE A 17 -7.26 -17.24 19.82
C ILE A 17 -8.78 -17.42 19.80
N LYS A 18 -9.50 -16.85 20.77
CA LYS A 18 -10.97 -16.87 20.82
C LYS A 18 -11.56 -16.16 19.60
N TRP A 19 -11.04 -14.99 19.26
CA TRP A 19 -11.47 -14.25 18.08
C TRP A 19 -11.26 -15.05 16.79
N LEU A 20 -10.10 -15.69 16.61
CA LEU A 20 -9.83 -16.54 15.44
C LEU A 20 -10.76 -17.74 15.37
N ALA A 21 -11.12 -18.35 16.50
CA ALA A 21 -12.09 -19.43 16.54
C ALA A 21 -13.47 -18.98 16.05
N GLN A 22 -13.96 -17.84 16.54
CA GLN A 22 -15.24 -17.27 16.09
C GLN A 22 -15.22 -16.94 14.59
N GLN A 23 -14.11 -16.38 14.08
CA GLN A 23 -13.99 -16.09 12.64
C GLN A 23 -13.95 -17.36 11.79
N SER A 24 -13.26 -18.40 12.26
CA SER A 24 -13.21 -19.70 11.59
C SER A 24 -14.59 -20.33 11.48
N GLU A 25 -15.36 -20.32 12.57
CA GLU A 25 -16.75 -20.80 12.57
C GLU A 25 -17.66 -19.98 11.65
N ARG A 26 -17.55 -18.65 11.71
CA ARG A 26 -18.38 -17.75 10.90
C ARG A 26 -18.12 -17.84 9.39
N THR A 27 -16.87 -18.08 9.00
CA THR A 27 -16.45 -18.05 7.58
C THR A 27 -16.26 -19.43 6.96
N GLY A 28 -16.20 -20.48 7.78
CA GLY A 28 -15.83 -21.83 7.35
C GLY A 28 -14.35 -21.99 6.98
N LEU A 29 -13.54 -20.94 7.15
CA LEU A 29 -12.12 -20.96 6.80
C LEU A 29 -11.27 -21.50 7.95
N LEU A 30 -10.13 -22.10 7.61
CA LEU A 30 -9.13 -22.51 8.59
C LEU A 30 -8.51 -21.27 9.27
N LYS A 31 -8.21 -21.37 10.56
CA LYS A 31 -7.56 -20.30 11.33
C LYS A 31 -6.26 -19.80 10.68
N SER A 32 -5.45 -20.72 10.14
CA SER A 32 -4.21 -20.39 9.42
C SER A 32 -4.48 -19.58 8.15
N GLU A 33 -5.56 -19.88 7.44
CA GLU A 33 -5.93 -19.16 6.23
C GLU A 33 -6.44 -17.75 6.55
N ILE A 34 -7.19 -17.59 7.64
CA ILE A 34 -7.63 -16.28 8.13
C ILE A 34 -6.42 -15.41 8.46
N VAL A 35 -5.44 -15.96 9.18
CA VAL A 35 -4.21 -15.23 9.51
C VAL A 35 -3.44 -14.85 8.23
N ARG A 36 -3.25 -15.79 7.31
CA ARG A 36 -2.57 -15.53 6.04
C ARG A 36 -3.23 -14.36 5.29
N ARG A 37 -4.55 -14.41 5.09
CA ARG A 37 -5.29 -13.34 4.39
C ARG A 37 -5.16 -11.99 5.09
N ALA A 38 -5.19 -11.98 6.42
CA ALA A 38 -5.01 -10.75 7.18
C ALA A 38 -3.61 -10.15 7.01
N VAL A 39 -2.57 -11.00 6.98
CA VAL A 39 -1.19 -10.56 6.71
C VAL A 39 -1.04 -10.06 5.28
N ASP A 40 -1.55 -10.79 4.29
CA ASP A 40 -1.51 -10.40 2.88
C ASP A 40 -2.22 -9.05 2.65
N GLU A 41 -3.39 -8.86 3.26
CA GLU A 41 -4.14 -7.61 3.17
C GLU A 41 -3.42 -6.45 3.86
N TYR A 42 -2.76 -6.71 5.00
CA TYR A 42 -1.94 -5.71 5.66
C TYR A 42 -0.74 -5.29 4.82
N ALA A 43 -0.01 -6.26 4.24
CA ALA A 43 1.11 -5.99 3.35
C ALA A 43 0.69 -5.15 2.14
N ALA A 44 -0.39 -5.54 1.46
CA ALA A 44 -0.90 -4.78 0.32
C ALA A 44 -1.30 -3.34 0.70
N ARG A 45 -1.85 -3.13 1.90
CA ARG A 45 -2.18 -1.78 2.40
C ARG A 45 -0.92 -0.97 2.72
N GLU A 46 0.12 -1.58 3.28
CA GLU A 46 1.39 -0.91 3.54
C GLU A 46 2.12 -0.57 2.24
N ASP A 47 2.18 -1.49 1.26
CA ASP A 47 2.71 -1.23 -0.08
C ASP A 47 1.98 -0.03 -0.72
N THR A 48 0.65 -0.02 -0.65
CA THR A 48 -0.16 1.09 -1.16
C THR A 48 0.11 2.40 -0.39
N LYS A 49 0.43 2.34 0.90
CA LYS A 49 0.77 3.54 1.70
C LYS A 49 2.17 4.04 1.38
N GLU A 50 3.13 3.16 1.15
CA GLU A 50 4.49 3.52 0.72
C GLU A 50 4.46 4.10 -0.69
N GLU A 51 3.68 3.52 -1.60
CA GLU A 51 3.38 4.11 -2.91
C GLU A 51 2.67 5.47 -2.79
N ARG A 52 1.82 5.69 -1.77
CA ARG A 52 1.23 7.01 -1.51
C ARG A 52 2.20 8.01 -0.88
N LYS A 53 3.34 7.55 -0.33
CA LYS A 53 4.45 8.36 0.19
C LYS A 53 5.53 8.64 -0.88
N LEU A 54 5.21 8.53 -2.17
CA LEU A 54 6.12 8.92 -3.26
C LEU A 54 6.58 10.38 -3.19
N LEU A 55 5.85 11.23 -2.45
CA LEU A 55 6.18 12.64 -2.27
C LEU A 55 6.21 12.97 -0.78
N THR A 56 7.27 13.63 -0.36
CA THR A 56 7.44 14.15 0.99
C THR A 56 6.39 15.22 1.32
N SER A 57 6.18 15.50 2.61
CA SER A 57 5.26 16.54 3.08
C SER A 57 5.57 17.91 2.49
N ASP A 58 6.86 18.24 2.34
CA ASP A 58 7.31 19.51 1.74
C ASP A 58 7.00 19.56 0.24
N GLN A 59 7.26 18.48 -0.51
CA GLN A 59 6.89 18.39 -1.92
C GLN A 59 5.37 18.54 -2.13
N TRP A 60 4.56 17.96 -1.25
CA TRP A 60 3.11 18.15 -1.27
C TRP A 60 2.69 19.60 -0.98
N ARG A 61 3.42 20.32 -0.11
CA ARG A 61 3.17 21.75 0.14
C ARG A 61 3.44 22.56 -1.14
N GLU A 62 4.59 22.37 -1.77
CA GLU A 62 4.96 23.06 -3.01
C GLU A 62 3.98 22.76 -4.15
N ILE A 63 3.55 21.51 -4.29
CA ILE A 63 2.56 21.11 -5.30
C ILE A 63 1.22 21.82 -5.07
N ARG A 64 0.78 21.98 -3.81
CA ARG A 64 -0.46 22.72 -3.50
C ARG A 64 -0.34 24.21 -3.77
N GLU A 65 0.82 24.81 -3.50
CA GLU A 65 1.07 26.23 -3.82
C GLU A 65 1.05 26.45 -5.33
N MET A 66 1.72 25.59 -6.11
CA MET A 66 1.67 25.63 -7.57
C MET A 66 0.25 25.40 -8.11
N ALA A 67 -0.50 24.48 -7.52
CA ALA A 67 -1.89 24.22 -7.87
C ALA A 67 -2.76 25.46 -7.68
N ARG A 68 -2.61 26.16 -6.54
CA ARG A 68 -3.30 27.43 -6.25
C ARG A 68 -2.92 28.53 -7.24
N ALA A 69 -1.63 28.73 -7.48
CA ALA A 69 -1.13 29.76 -8.40
C ALA A 69 -1.59 29.54 -9.85
N THR A 70 -1.79 28.27 -10.25
CA THR A 70 -2.18 27.91 -11.63
C THR A 70 -3.67 27.62 -11.81
N GLY A 71 -4.48 27.73 -10.74
CA GLY A 71 -5.91 27.42 -10.76
C GLY A 71 -6.23 25.95 -11.11
N LYS A 72 -5.30 25.02 -10.86
CA LYS A 72 -5.42 23.59 -11.21
C LYS A 72 -5.45 22.73 -9.96
N SER A 73 -5.91 21.48 -10.10
CA SER A 73 -5.79 20.50 -9.01
C SER A 73 -4.34 20.04 -8.85
N ALA A 74 -3.95 19.74 -7.60
CA ALA A 74 -2.63 19.19 -7.28
C ALA A 74 -2.32 17.91 -8.08
N VAL A 75 -3.32 17.06 -8.28
CA VAL A 75 -3.23 15.84 -9.11
C VAL A 75 -2.84 16.17 -10.55
N ASN A 76 -3.44 17.20 -11.15
CA ASN A 76 -3.11 17.63 -12.50
C ASN A 76 -1.68 18.21 -12.60
N VAL A 77 -1.19 18.87 -11.55
CA VAL A 77 0.19 19.36 -11.48
C VAL A 77 1.17 18.19 -11.49
N VAL A 78 0.95 17.19 -10.62
CA VAL A 78 1.78 15.98 -10.53
C VAL A 78 1.78 15.21 -11.84
N ARG A 79 0.61 14.95 -12.42
CA ARG A 79 0.47 14.23 -13.69
C ARG A 79 1.26 14.90 -14.82
N ARG A 80 1.13 16.23 -14.97
CA ARG A 80 1.88 16.99 -15.99
C ARG A 80 3.38 17.02 -15.74
N ALA A 81 3.83 16.90 -14.49
CA ALA A 81 5.26 16.82 -14.17
C ALA A 81 5.82 15.46 -14.61
N ILE A 82 5.12 14.38 -14.27
CA ILE A 82 5.47 13.01 -14.67
C ILE A 82 5.49 12.87 -16.19
N ASP A 83 4.47 13.38 -16.89
CA ASP A 83 4.41 13.32 -18.37
C ASP A 83 5.60 14.05 -19.01
N ARG A 84 6.03 15.17 -18.43
CA ARG A 84 7.21 15.94 -18.90
C ARG A 84 8.51 15.17 -18.70
N GLU A 85 8.71 14.57 -17.53
CA GLU A 85 9.87 13.71 -17.23
C GLU A 85 9.91 12.49 -18.16
N ARG A 86 8.77 11.79 -18.31
CA ARG A 86 8.64 10.63 -19.20
C ARG A 86 8.98 10.97 -20.64
N ASN A 87 8.46 12.09 -21.15
CA ASN A 87 8.78 12.56 -22.50
C ASN A 87 10.24 12.97 -22.67
N ARG A 88 10.92 13.46 -21.61
CA ARG A 88 12.37 13.71 -21.67
C ARG A 88 13.16 12.41 -21.70
N PHE A 89 12.76 11.43 -20.90
CA PHE A 89 13.41 10.12 -20.85
C PHE A 89 13.40 9.43 -22.23
N PHE A 90 12.23 9.29 -22.85
CA PHE A 90 12.07 8.67 -24.18
C PHE A 90 12.57 9.53 -25.35
N ARG A 91 13.03 10.75 -25.11
CA ARG A 91 13.72 11.56 -26.14
C ARG A 91 15.23 11.40 -26.08
N ARG A 92 15.76 10.92 -24.95
CA ARG A 92 17.20 10.70 -24.73
C ARG A 92 17.64 9.27 -25.08
N TYR A 93 16.68 8.36 -25.21
CA TYR A 93 16.84 6.97 -25.63
C TYR A 93 15.98 6.74 -26.87
#